data_AF-A0A0M8V5Q5-F1
#
_entry.id   AF-A0A0M8V5Q5-F1
#
_cell.length_a   1.000
_cell.length_b   1.000
_cell.length_c   1.000
_cell.angle_alpha   90.00
_cell.angle_beta   90.00
_cell.angle_gamma   90.00
#
_symmetry.space_group_name_H-M   'P 1'
#
loop_
_entity.id
_entity.type
_entity.pdbx_description
1 polymer ?
#
loop_
_entity_poly.entity_id
_entity_poly.type
_entity_poly.pdbx_seq_one_letter_code
_entity_poly.pdbx_strand_id
1 'polypeptide(L)'
;MSALSDRVPLAVRVEQLLAADGPLTVVAAGDPVLRRGTEPYDGQLEPALLARFVEALRRTMHAAPGVGLAAPQVGVELRIAVIEDPAPVPEEVRLARERVPQPFRVLVNPRYEPVGAGRAAFFEGCLSVPGWQAVVARHAQVRLTGADEHGRAVDEVFSGWPARIVQHETDHLDGVLYLDRAEPRSLSSNQAVLERWAQPTPVRAARELGFRLPG
;
A
#
# COMPACT_ATOMS: atom_id res chain seq x y z
N MET A 1 18.37 16.53 11.81
CA MET A 1 17.89 16.11 13.15
C MET A 1 17.62 14.59 13.25
N SER A 2 18.23 13.75 12.39
CA SER A 2 17.89 12.31 12.27
C SER A 2 18.68 11.36 13.19
N ALA A 3 19.75 11.81 13.84
CA ALA A 3 20.70 10.90 14.52
C ALA A 3 20.33 10.49 15.95
N LEU A 4 19.24 11.03 16.53
CA LEU A 4 18.82 10.74 17.91
C LEU A 4 17.73 9.66 18.00
N SER A 5 16.98 9.41 16.91
CA SER A 5 15.89 8.42 16.87
C SER A 5 16.41 6.97 16.86
N ASP A 6 17.57 6.73 16.24
CA ASP A 6 18.17 5.39 16.11
C ASP A 6 18.72 4.80 17.41
N ARG A 7 18.69 5.56 18.52
CA ARG A 7 19.17 5.09 19.83
C ARG A 7 18.08 4.48 20.70
N VAL A 8 16.81 4.68 20.37
CA VAL A 8 15.67 4.17 21.15
C VAL A 8 15.29 2.79 20.60
N PRO A 9 15.20 1.74 21.44
CA PRO A 9 14.76 0.42 21.00
C PRO A 9 13.43 0.49 20.26
N LEU A 10 13.29 -0.29 19.19
CA LEU A 10 12.10 -0.28 18.34
C LEU A 10 10.79 -0.45 19.13
N ALA A 11 10.74 -1.41 20.04
CA ALA A 11 9.56 -1.65 20.88
C ALA A 11 9.16 -0.39 21.69
N VAL A 12 10.12 0.37 22.19
CA VAL A 12 9.84 1.63 22.92
C VAL A 12 9.30 2.70 21.97
N ARG A 13 9.82 2.79 20.75
CA ARG A 13 9.30 3.71 19.72
C ARG A 13 7.85 3.36 19.35
N VAL A 14 7.53 2.06 19.21
CA VAL A 14 6.18 1.60 18.93
C VAL A 14 5.24 1.88 20.12
N GLU A 15 5.67 1.65 21.36
CA GLU A 15 4.86 2.02 22.53
C GLU A 15 4.57 3.53 22.60
N GLN A 16 5.56 4.37 22.29
CA GLN A 16 5.37 5.83 22.21
C GLN A 16 4.40 6.23 21.10
N LEU A 17 4.51 5.58 19.94
CA LEU A 17 3.59 5.79 18.81
C LEU A 17 2.14 5.43 19.18
N LEU A 18 1.97 4.39 20.00
CA LEU A 18 0.67 3.89 20.46
C LEU A 18 0.15 4.59 21.72
N ALA A 19 0.90 5.52 22.31
CA ALA A 19 0.49 6.22 23.53
C ALA A 19 -0.62 7.26 23.29
N ALA A 20 -0.77 7.72 22.05
CA ALA A 20 -1.85 8.61 21.66
C ALA A 20 -3.09 7.82 21.26
N ASP A 21 -4.27 8.28 21.73
CA ASP A 21 -5.53 7.73 21.28
C ASP A 21 -5.87 8.21 19.86
N GLY A 22 -6.15 7.27 18.96
CA GLY A 22 -6.66 7.57 17.62
C GLY A 22 -5.86 6.92 16.48
N PRO A 23 -6.14 7.31 15.23
CA PRO A 23 -5.33 6.97 14.07
C PRO A 23 -3.89 7.48 14.23
N LEU A 24 -2.94 6.68 13.76
CA LEU A 24 -1.53 7.07 13.68
C LEU A 24 -1.34 8.16 12.63
N THR A 25 -0.33 9.00 12.82
CA THR A 25 0.04 10.00 11.81
C THR A 25 0.72 9.30 10.64
N VAL A 26 0.11 9.42 9.45
CA VAL A 26 0.73 8.93 8.22
C VAL A 26 1.81 9.92 7.77
N VAL A 27 3.04 9.43 7.60
CA VAL A 27 4.15 10.23 7.10
C VAL A 27 3.99 10.47 5.60
N ALA A 28 4.35 11.68 5.16
CA ALA A 28 4.22 12.10 3.76
C ALA A 28 5.50 11.83 2.97
N ALA A 29 5.36 11.69 1.65
CA ALA A 29 6.47 11.59 0.71
C ALA A 29 7.43 12.77 0.89
N GLY A 30 8.71 12.45 1.02
CA GLY A 30 9.74 13.38 1.48
C GLY A 30 10.33 12.95 2.82
N ASP A 31 9.59 12.22 3.65
CA ASP A 31 10.15 11.56 4.82
C ASP A 31 11.09 10.41 4.39
N PRO A 32 12.36 10.38 4.87
CA PRO A 32 13.31 9.33 4.54
C PRO A 32 12.84 7.91 4.87
N VAL A 33 11.96 7.73 5.88
CA VAL A 33 11.48 6.39 6.28
C VAL A 33 10.76 5.67 5.13
N LEU A 34 10.12 6.41 4.24
CA LEU A 34 9.43 5.88 3.07
C LEU A 34 10.38 5.44 1.94
N ARG A 35 11.68 5.68 2.09
CA ARG A 35 12.71 5.45 1.05
C ARG A 35 13.83 4.50 1.48
N ARG A 36 13.92 4.15 2.76
CA ARG A 36 15.02 3.33 3.32
C ARG A 36 14.83 1.83 3.11
N GLY A 37 13.60 1.37 2.87
CA GLY A 37 13.23 -0.03 2.99
C GLY A 37 13.03 -0.43 4.46
N THR A 38 12.74 -1.71 4.70
CA THR A 38 12.36 -2.23 6.01
C THR A 38 13.18 -3.44 6.42
N GLU A 39 13.33 -3.61 7.73
CA GLU A 39 13.90 -4.81 8.32
C GLU A 39 12.85 -5.94 8.35
N PRO A 40 13.23 -7.19 8.02
CA PRO A 40 12.36 -8.35 8.19
C PRO A 40 11.87 -8.45 9.63
N TYR A 41 10.58 -8.71 9.84
CA TYR A 41 10.04 -8.98 11.16
C TYR A 41 10.40 -10.41 11.60
N ASP A 42 11.12 -10.55 12.70
CA ASP A 42 11.55 -11.83 13.28
C ASP A 42 11.23 -11.96 14.77
N GLY A 43 10.40 -11.05 15.29
CA GLY A 43 9.98 -11.03 16.70
C GLY A 43 10.43 -9.79 17.47
N GLN A 44 10.74 -8.67 16.78
CA GLN A 44 11.18 -7.43 17.42
C GLN A 44 10.09 -6.76 18.28
N LEU A 45 8.82 -7.18 18.13
CA LEU A 45 7.71 -6.76 18.98
C LEU A 45 7.16 -8.00 19.68
N GLU A 46 7.04 -7.94 21.00
CA GLU A 46 6.35 -8.97 21.76
C GLU A 46 4.89 -9.13 21.26
N PRO A 47 4.28 -10.34 21.34
CA PRO A 47 2.98 -10.61 20.72
C PRO A 47 1.87 -9.61 21.08
N ALA A 48 1.83 -9.15 22.34
CA ALA A 48 0.85 -8.17 22.79
C ALA A 48 1.06 -6.78 22.16
N LEU A 49 2.33 -6.38 21.97
CA LEU A 49 2.66 -5.12 21.31
C LEU A 49 2.41 -5.20 19.81
N LEU A 50 2.76 -6.32 19.17
CA LEU A 50 2.43 -6.58 17.76
C LEU A 50 0.92 -6.46 17.51
N ALA A 51 0.09 -7.12 18.34
CA ALA A 51 -1.37 -7.07 18.18
C ALA A 51 -1.92 -5.65 18.27
N ARG A 52 -1.47 -4.86 19.26
CA ARG A 52 -1.84 -3.45 19.39
C ARG A 52 -1.37 -2.61 18.20
N PHE A 53 -0.16 -2.87 17.69
CA PHE A 53 0.38 -2.17 16.54
C PHE A 53 -0.42 -2.46 15.26
N VAL A 54 -0.73 -3.73 14.99
CA VAL A 54 -1.58 -4.16 13.86
C VAL A 54 -2.96 -3.50 13.93
N GLU A 55 -3.59 -3.48 15.11
CA GLU A 55 -4.88 -2.81 15.29
C GLU A 55 -4.77 -1.31 15.02
N ALA A 56 -3.69 -0.66 15.46
CA ALA A 56 -3.45 0.76 15.15
C ALA A 56 -3.25 1.00 13.65
N LEU A 57 -2.54 0.12 12.93
CA LEU A 57 -2.43 0.19 11.47
C LEU A 57 -3.81 0.06 10.82
N ARG A 58 -4.64 -0.91 11.25
CA ARG A 58 -6.00 -1.10 10.73
C ARG A 58 -6.87 0.14 10.95
N ARG A 59 -6.90 0.67 12.18
CA ARG A 59 -7.65 1.89 12.52
C ARG A 59 -7.19 3.09 11.69
N THR A 60 -5.89 3.21 11.47
CA THR A 60 -5.30 4.29 10.65
C THR A 60 -5.71 4.15 9.19
N MET A 61 -5.62 2.93 8.66
CA MET A 61 -6.05 2.59 7.31
C MET A 61 -7.53 2.87 7.07
N HIS A 62 -8.41 2.68 8.07
CA HIS A 62 -9.85 2.97 7.98
C HIS A 62 -10.20 4.45 8.18
N ALA A 63 -9.39 5.18 8.95
CA ALA A 63 -9.60 6.61 9.18
C ALA A 63 -9.33 7.45 7.92
N ALA A 64 -8.47 6.95 7.04
CA ALA A 64 -8.42 7.37 5.64
C ALA A 64 -9.23 6.36 4.80
N PRO A 65 -9.79 6.70 3.63
CA PRO A 65 -10.46 5.72 2.76
C PRO A 65 -9.45 4.80 2.04
N GLY A 66 -8.46 4.27 2.75
CA GLY A 66 -7.40 3.40 2.24
C GLY A 66 -7.83 1.93 2.19
N VAL A 67 -7.13 1.13 1.38
CA VAL A 67 -7.33 -0.33 1.25
C VAL A 67 -6.10 -1.16 1.65
N GLY A 68 -5.06 -0.45 2.11
CA GLY A 68 -3.82 -0.99 2.61
C GLY A 68 -3.03 0.08 3.36
N LEU A 69 -2.15 -0.36 4.25
CA LEU A 69 -1.19 0.48 4.96
C LEU A 69 0.04 -0.33 5.36
N ALA A 70 1.23 0.16 5.00
CA ALA A 70 2.51 -0.42 5.38
C ALA A 70 3.10 0.29 6.62
N ALA A 71 3.80 -0.45 7.48
CA ALA A 71 4.41 0.08 8.71
C ALA A 71 5.32 1.32 8.49
N PRO A 72 6.11 1.44 7.40
CA PRO A 72 6.89 2.66 7.13
C PRO A 72 6.04 3.92 7.01
N GLN A 73 4.78 3.78 6.60
CA GLN A 73 3.86 4.91 6.47
C GLN A 73 3.48 5.52 7.82
N VAL A 74 3.75 4.83 8.94
CA VAL A 74 3.60 5.37 10.29
C VAL A 74 4.95 5.52 11.01
N GLY A 75 6.05 5.53 10.24
CA GLY A 75 7.40 5.74 10.77
C GLY A 75 8.07 4.49 11.35
N VAL A 76 7.53 3.29 11.11
CA VAL A 76 8.07 2.04 11.64
C VAL A 76 8.69 1.21 10.52
N GLU A 77 10.01 1.01 10.58
CA GLU A 77 10.81 0.31 9.56
C GLU A 77 10.73 -1.23 9.66
N LEU A 78 9.55 -1.77 9.96
CA LEU A 78 9.29 -3.22 9.97
C LEU A 78 8.61 -3.67 8.68
N ARG A 79 8.96 -4.87 8.21
CA ARG A 79 8.37 -5.48 7.02
C ARG A 79 6.98 -6.06 7.30
N ILE A 80 6.05 -5.18 7.68
CA ILE A 80 4.65 -5.50 8.00
C ILE A 80 3.74 -4.55 7.22
N ALA A 81 2.70 -5.10 6.60
CA ALA A 81 1.61 -4.34 6.01
C ALA A 81 0.26 -4.95 6.38
N VAL A 82 -0.79 -4.15 6.29
CA VAL A 82 -2.18 -4.62 6.43
C VAL A 82 -2.96 -4.30 5.15
N ILE A 83 -3.92 -5.16 4.79
CA ILE A 83 -4.82 -4.94 3.64
C ILE A 83 -6.26 -5.26 4.04
N GLU A 84 -7.21 -4.48 3.52
CA GLU A 84 -8.65 -4.73 3.62
C GLU A 84 -9.37 -3.90 2.56
N ASP A 85 -10.26 -4.50 1.78
CA ASP A 85 -11.01 -3.78 0.76
C ASP A 85 -12.46 -4.27 0.75
N PRO A 86 -13.44 -3.50 1.28
CA PRO A 86 -14.84 -3.88 1.16
C PRO A 86 -15.37 -3.80 -0.28
N ALA A 87 -14.62 -3.15 -1.18
CA ALA A 87 -14.93 -2.96 -2.60
C ALA A 87 -16.33 -2.40 -2.95
N PRO A 88 -16.86 -1.35 -2.27
CA PRO A 88 -18.15 -0.76 -2.59
C PRO A 88 -18.05 0.15 -3.82
N VAL A 89 -17.89 -0.42 -5.01
CA VAL A 89 -17.73 0.32 -6.27
C VAL A 89 -18.85 -0.03 -7.26
N PRO A 90 -19.16 0.88 -8.23
CA PRO A 90 -20.06 0.55 -9.32
C PRO A 90 -19.63 -0.71 -10.08
N GLU A 91 -20.59 -1.45 -10.61
CA GLU A 91 -20.36 -2.72 -11.30
C GLU A 91 -19.36 -2.61 -12.46
N GLU A 92 -19.44 -1.54 -13.24
CA GLU A 92 -18.49 -1.27 -14.33
C GLU A 92 -17.04 -1.10 -13.85
N VAL A 93 -16.82 -0.50 -12.68
CA VAL A 93 -15.50 -0.35 -12.06
C VAL A 93 -15.04 -1.69 -11.51
N ARG A 94 -15.96 -2.44 -10.88
CA ARG A 94 -15.70 -3.78 -10.34
C ARG A 94 -15.19 -4.72 -11.44
N LEU A 95 -15.89 -4.76 -12.58
CA LEU A 95 -15.53 -5.58 -13.73
C LEU A 95 -14.23 -5.10 -14.38
N ALA A 96 -14.09 -3.80 -14.65
CA ALA A 96 -12.91 -3.27 -15.33
C ALA A 96 -11.61 -3.46 -14.54
N ARG A 97 -11.70 -3.43 -13.20
CA ARG A 97 -10.53 -3.53 -12.30
C ARG A 97 -10.37 -4.91 -11.68
N GLU A 98 -11.27 -5.85 -11.98
CA GLU A 98 -11.37 -7.14 -11.29
C GLU A 98 -11.32 -6.94 -9.76
N ARG A 99 -12.06 -5.93 -9.27
CA ARG A 99 -12.02 -5.52 -7.86
C ARG A 99 -13.01 -6.35 -7.06
N VAL A 100 -12.51 -7.26 -6.24
CA VAL A 100 -13.32 -8.11 -5.38
C VAL A 100 -13.03 -7.82 -3.91
N PRO A 101 -14.00 -8.01 -3.00
CA PRO A 101 -13.78 -7.78 -1.58
C PRO A 101 -12.58 -8.55 -1.05
N GLN A 102 -11.79 -7.91 -0.20
CA GLN A 102 -10.66 -8.50 0.52
C GLN A 102 -10.91 -8.37 2.03
N PRO A 103 -10.92 -9.48 2.78
CA PRO A 103 -11.01 -9.42 4.24
C PRO A 103 -9.74 -8.77 4.81
N PHE A 104 -9.82 -8.30 6.05
CA PHE A 104 -8.63 -7.86 6.77
C PHE A 104 -7.57 -8.97 6.84
N ARG A 105 -6.35 -8.63 6.44
CA ARG A 105 -5.18 -9.51 6.51
C ARG A 105 -3.98 -8.72 6.99
N VAL A 106 -3.14 -9.36 7.80
CA VAL A 106 -1.79 -8.89 8.12
C VAL A 106 -0.82 -9.65 7.23
N LEU A 107 0.07 -8.91 6.59
CA LEU A 107 1.13 -9.44 5.75
C LEU A 107 2.47 -9.18 6.44
N VAL A 108 3.08 -10.24 6.96
CA VAL A 108 4.39 -10.23 7.60
C VAL A 108 5.43 -10.75 6.62
N ASN A 109 6.51 -10.00 6.46
CA ASN A 109 7.58 -10.27 5.50
C ASN A 109 7.12 -10.58 4.06
N PRO A 110 6.11 -9.87 3.51
CA PRO A 110 5.60 -10.22 2.19
C PRO A 110 6.64 -9.99 1.10
N ARG A 111 6.57 -10.86 0.10
CA ARG A 111 7.24 -10.77 -1.20
C ARG A 111 6.24 -11.18 -2.26
N TYR A 112 6.33 -10.61 -3.44
CA TYR A 112 5.50 -11.02 -4.57
C TYR A 112 6.34 -11.33 -5.80
N GLU A 113 5.86 -12.26 -6.61
CA GLU A 113 6.39 -12.56 -7.93
C GLU A 113 5.27 -12.49 -8.97
N PRO A 114 5.56 -12.02 -10.20
CA PRO A 114 4.55 -11.98 -11.25
C PRO A 114 4.13 -13.38 -11.69
N VAL A 115 2.82 -13.57 -11.88
CA VAL A 115 2.28 -14.78 -12.51
C VAL A 115 1.89 -14.43 -13.94
N GLY A 116 2.72 -14.87 -14.89
CA GLY A 116 2.59 -14.54 -16.31
C GLY A 116 3.02 -13.12 -16.66
N ALA A 117 2.83 -12.74 -17.93
CA ALA A 117 3.29 -11.45 -18.47
C ALA A 117 2.24 -10.33 -18.44
N GLY A 118 0.98 -10.67 -18.10
CA GLY A 118 -0.14 -9.72 -18.14
C GLY A 118 0.05 -8.55 -17.18
N ARG A 119 -0.26 -7.34 -17.64
CA ARG A 119 -0.23 -6.12 -16.83
C ARG A 119 -1.53 -5.34 -16.99
N ALA A 120 -1.94 -4.65 -15.94
CA ALA A 120 -3.08 -3.75 -15.95
C ALA A 120 -2.66 -2.37 -15.43
N ALA A 121 -3.24 -1.31 -15.98
CA ALA A 121 -2.93 0.06 -15.61
C ALA A 121 -4.18 0.78 -15.11
N PHE A 122 -4.08 1.42 -13.96
CA PHE A 122 -5.14 2.23 -13.33
C PHE A 122 -4.51 3.36 -12.54
N PHE A 123 -5.32 4.39 -12.23
CA PHE A 123 -4.94 5.39 -11.25
C PHE A 123 -4.77 4.75 -9.87
N GLU A 124 -3.61 4.99 -9.26
CA GLU A 124 -3.29 4.70 -7.86
C GLU A 124 -3.14 6.00 -7.09
N GLY A 125 -3.56 6.00 -5.82
CA GLY A 125 -3.20 7.00 -4.83
C GLY A 125 -2.47 6.32 -3.67
N CYS A 126 -1.92 7.12 -2.76
CA CYS A 126 -1.24 6.64 -1.56
C CYS A 126 -1.50 7.62 -0.42
N LEU A 127 -1.71 7.10 0.79
CA LEU A 127 -1.91 7.94 1.99
C LEU A 127 -0.69 8.82 2.29
N SER A 128 0.50 8.38 1.90
CA SER A 128 1.73 9.16 1.98
C SER A 128 1.91 10.17 0.85
N VAL A 129 1.04 10.21 -0.17
CA VAL A 129 1.06 11.24 -1.23
C VAL A 129 -0.33 11.88 -1.32
N PRO A 130 -0.74 12.62 -0.28
CA PRO A 130 -2.11 13.11 -0.17
C PRO A 130 -2.45 14.09 -1.31
N GLY A 131 -3.65 13.92 -1.88
CA GLY A 131 -4.20 14.83 -2.90
C GLY A 131 -3.80 14.53 -4.34
N TRP A 132 -2.98 13.50 -4.59
CA TRP A 132 -2.48 13.15 -5.90
C TRP A 132 -2.64 11.67 -6.24
N GLN A 133 -2.85 11.41 -7.52
CA GLN A 133 -2.89 10.07 -8.10
C GLN A 133 -2.15 10.06 -9.44
N ALA A 134 -1.66 8.90 -9.84
CA ALA A 134 -1.10 8.69 -11.17
C ALA A 134 -1.42 7.28 -11.67
N VAL A 135 -1.39 7.09 -12.98
CA VAL A 135 -1.55 5.77 -13.60
C VAL A 135 -0.30 4.95 -13.39
N VAL A 136 -0.48 3.74 -12.83
CA VAL A 136 0.59 2.78 -12.59
C VAL A 136 0.25 1.46 -13.27
N ALA A 137 1.19 0.92 -14.05
CA ALA A 137 1.07 -0.42 -14.61
C ALA A 137 1.58 -1.47 -13.61
N ARG A 138 0.70 -2.38 -13.18
CA ARG A 138 1.00 -3.47 -12.24
C ARG A 138 0.90 -4.81 -12.95
N HIS A 139 1.55 -5.84 -12.41
CA HIS A 139 1.27 -7.21 -12.84
C HIS A 139 -0.20 -7.52 -12.55
N ALA A 140 -0.89 -8.10 -13.53
CA ALA A 140 -2.32 -8.43 -13.41
C ALA A 140 -2.55 -9.56 -12.41
N GLN A 141 -1.55 -10.43 -12.24
CA GLN A 141 -1.53 -11.50 -11.25
C GLN A 141 -0.17 -11.58 -10.58
N VAL A 142 -0.16 -11.85 -9.28
CA VAL A 142 1.05 -12.06 -8.50
C VAL A 142 0.88 -13.22 -7.53
N ARG A 143 1.94 -13.98 -7.30
CA ARG A 143 2.04 -14.93 -6.20
C ARG A 143 2.62 -14.20 -5.01
N LEU A 144 1.84 -14.07 -3.94
CA LEU A 144 2.28 -13.52 -2.66
C LEU A 144 2.86 -14.65 -1.80
N THR A 145 4.03 -14.41 -1.24
CA THR A 145 4.65 -15.28 -0.22
C THR A 145 5.00 -14.47 1.03
N GLY A 146 4.83 -15.04 2.21
CA GLY A 146 5.14 -14.40 3.49
C GLY A 146 4.54 -15.17 4.67
N ALA A 147 4.10 -14.46 5.70
CA ALA A 147 3.36 -15.02 6.83
C ALA A 147 2.25 -14.08 7.33
N ASP A 148 1.34 -14.59 8.14
CA ASP A 148 0.42 -13.80 8.96
C ASP A 148 1.08 -13.34 10.28
N GLU A 149 0.38 -12.55 11.09
CA GLU A 149 0.83 -12.06 12.40
C GLU A 149 1.04 -13.17 13.44
N HIS A 150 0.57 -14.38 13.16
CA HIS A 150 0.71 -15.57 13.99
C HIS A 150 1.81 -16.52 13.47
N GLY A 151 2.54 -16.12 12.42
CA GLY A 151 3.61 -16.91 11.82
C GLY A 151 3.13 -18.04 10.88
N ARG A 152 1.85 -18.08 10.51
CA ARG A 152 1.36 -19.04 9.51
C ARG A 152 1.77 -18.59 8.12
N ALA A 153 2.29 -19.51 7.32
CA ALA A 153 2.72 -19.21 5.97
C ALA A 153 1.57 -18.70 5.09
N VAL A 154 1.86 -17.65 4.32
CA VAL A 154 1.01 -17.13 3.25
C VAL A 154 1.69 -17.49 1.93
N ASP A 155 0.99 -18.21 1.06
CA ASP A 155 1.43 -18.57 -0.29
C ASP A 155 0.18 -18.69 -1.19
N GLU A 156 -0.18 -17.59 -1.84
CA GLU A 156 -1.46 -17.46 -2.56
C GLU A 156 -1.30 -16.58 -3.80
N VAL A 157 -2.09 -16.87 -4.84
CA VAL A 157 -2.12 -16.06 -6.06
C VAL A 157 -3.26 -15.05 -5.98
N PHE A 158 -2.91 -13.78 -6.14
CA PHE A 158 -3.86 -12.68 -6.29
C PHE A 158 -3.95 -12.26 -7.75
N SER A 159 -5.14 -11.84 -8.17
CA SER A 159 -5.40 -11.20 -9.46
C SER A 159 -6.05 -9.84 -9.28
N GLY A 160 -6.11 -9.04 -10.34
CA GLY A 160 -6.93 -7.83 -10.40
C GLY A 160 -6.52 -6.74 -9.41
N TRP A 161 -7.53 -6.08 -8.82
CA TRP A 161 -7.30 -5.04 -7.81
C TRP A 161 -6.61 -5.56 -6.54
N PRO A 162 -6.97 -6.74 -5.99
CA PRO A 162 -6.21 -7.33 -4.89
C PRO A 162 -4.72 -7.51 -5.18
N ALA A 163 -4.35 -7.97 -6.38
CA ALA A 163 -2.94 -8.09 -6.79
C ALA A 163 -2.23 -6.73 -6.78
N ARG A 164 -2.93 -5.66 -7.17
CA ARG A 164 -2.41 -4.29 -7.12
C ARG A 164 -2.18 -3.80 -5.70
N ILE A 165 -3.13 -4.04 -4.78
CA ILE A 165 -2.98 -3.69 -3.37
C ILE A 165 -1.74 -4.39 -2.80
N VAL A 166 -1.60 -5.70 -3.01
CA VAL A 166 -0.43 -6.46 -2.56
C VAL A 166 0.88 -5.88 -3.08
N GLN A 167 0.95 -5.57 -4.38
CA GLN A 167 2.14 -4.96 -4.97
C GLN A 167 2.45 -3.58 -4.37
N HIS A 168 1.43 -2.74 -4.15
CA HIS A 168 1.58 -1.40 -3.60
C HIS A 168 2.09 -1.43 -2.16
N GLU A 169 1.46 -2.23 -1.30
CA GLU A 169 1.86 -2.32 0.11
C GLU A 169 3.22 -2.99 0.27
N THR A 170 3.53 -4.00 -0.56
CA THR A 170 4.85 -4.64 -0.52
C THR A 170 5.95 -3.69 -1.00
N ASP A 171 5.69 -2.89 -2.04
CA ASP A 171 6.63 -1.87 -2.53
C ASP A 171 7.02 -0.86 -1.44
N HIS A 172 6.06 -0.43 -0.60
CA HIS A 172 6.35 0.45 0.53
C HIS A 172 7.41 -0.14 1.47
N LEU A 173 7.41 -1.45 1.67
CA LEU A 173 8.37 -2.15 2.50
C LEU A 173 9.77 -2.20 1.89
N ASP A 174 9.87 -1.97 0.58
CA ASP A 174 11.12 -1.87 -0.18
C ASP A 174 11.54 -0.40 -0.42
N GLY A 175 10.85 0.57 0.19
CA GLY A 175 11.14 2.00 0.03
C GLY A 175 10.67 2.58 -1.32
N VAL A 176 9.78 1.86 -2.01
CA VAL A 176 9.23 2.22 -3.31
C VAL A 176 7.84 2.85 -3.12
N LEU A 177 7.65 4.03 -3.70
CA LEU A 177 6.34 4.67 -3.80
C LEU A 177 5.75 4.41 -5.20
N TYR A 178 4.43 4.46 -5.31
CA TYR A 178 3.76 4.32 -6.62
C TYR A 178 4.28 5.33 -7.66
N LEU A 179 4.77 6.50 -7.22
CA LEU A 179 5.39 7.53 -8.06
C LEU A 179 6.62 7.02 -8.82
N ASP A 180 7.37 6.06 -8.28
CA ASP A 180 8.55 5.51 -8.94
C ASP A 180 8.19 4.57 -10.11
N ARG A 181 6.92 4.16 -10.18
CA ARG A 181 6.34 3.30 -11.22
C ARG A 181 5.26 4.00 -12.04
N ALA A 182 5.01 5.28 -11.76
CA ALA A 182 3.94 6.05 -12.37
C ALA A 182 4.28 6.46 -13.81
N GLU A 183 3.27 6.47 -14.67
CA GLU A 183 3.36 7.14 -15.96
C GLU A 183 3.45 8.65 -15.73
N PRO A 184 4.58 9.33 -16.01
CA PRO A 184 4.82 10.68 -15.50
C PRO A 184 3.78 11.71 -15.93
N ARG A 185 3.25 11.58 -17.15
CA ARG A 185 2.22 12.48 -17.71
C ARG A 185 0.83 12.28 -17.10
N SER A 186 0.64 11.24 -16.30
CA SER A 186 -0.66 10.91 -15.70
C SER A 186 -0.86 11.51 -14.30
N LEU A 187 0.18 12.08 -13.69
CA LEU A 187 0.08 12.69 -12.36
C LEU A 187 -1.01 13.76 -12.35
N SER A 188 -2.04 13.54 -11.54
CA SER A 188 -3.26 14.34 -11.49
C SER A 188 -3.67 14.56 -10.04
N SER A 189 -4.20 15.73 -9.73
CA SER A 189 -4.83 15.96 -8.42
C SER A 189 -6.07 15.07 -8.29
N ASN A 190 -6.47 14.75 -7.06
CA ASN A 190 -7.70 14.00 -6.79
C ASN A 190 -8.92 14.65 -7.46
N GLN A 191 -8.99 15.98 -7.45
CA GLN A 191 -10.05 16.74 -8.12
C GLN A 191 -10.04 16.51 -9.64
N ALA A 192 -8.87 16.58 -10.29
CA ALA A 192 -8.77 16.34 -11.72
C ALA A 192 -9.14 14.89 -12.10
N VAL A 193 -8.78 13.91 -11.26
CA VAL A 193 -9.20 12.52 -11.47
C VAL A 193 -10.73 12.40 -11.40
N LEU A 194 -11.37 13.00 -10.41
CA LEU A 194 -12.83 12.98 -10.28
C LEU A 194 -13.54 13.67 -11.45
N GLU A 195 -13.06 14.84 -11.87
CA GLU A 195 -13.73 15.64 -12.90
C GLU A 195 -13.47 15.16 -14.33
N ARG A 196 -12.30 14.59 -14.60
CA ARG A 196 -11.83 14.30 -15.97
C ARG A 196 -11.63 12.81 -16.22
N TRP A 197 -11.13 12.08 -15.22
CA TRP A 197 -10.62 10.71 -15.35
C TRP A 197 -11.41 9.67 -14.55
N ALA A 198 -12.66 9.95 -14.19
CA ALA A 198 -13.51 9.06 -13.40
C ALA A 198 -13.97 7.79 -14.14
N GLN A 199 -13.57 7.61 -15.41
CA GLN A 199 -13.91 6.41 -16.16
C GLN A 199 -13.24 5.17 -15.55
N PRO A 200 -13.81 3.96 -15.72
CA PRO A 200 -13.27 2.75 -15.10
C PRO A 200 -11.80 2.43 -15.45
N THR A 201 -11.36 2.81 -16.66
CA THR A 201 -10.02 2.57 -17.19
C THR A 201 -9.32 3.87 -17.60
N PRO A 202 -7.97 3.93 -17.58
CA PRO A 202 -7.22 5.13 -17.92
C PRO A 202 -7.05 5.37 -19.43
N VAL A 203 -7.77 4.65 -20.30
CA VAL A 203 -7.60 4.74 -21.78
C VAL A 203 -7.78 6.17 -22.28
N ARG A 204 -8.79 6.88 -21.77
CA ARG A 204 -9.04 8.28 -22.12
C ARG A 204 -7.89 9.19 -21.66
N ALA A 205 -7.46 9.04 -20.40
CA ALA A 205 -6.35 9.80 -19.84
C ALA A 205 -5.06 9.56 -20.65
N ALA A 206 -4.77 8.30 -21.02
CA ALA A 206 -3.61 7.94 -21.83
C ALA A 206 -3.59 8.67 -23.18
N ARG A 207 -4.73 8.68 -23.87
CA ARG A 207 -4.89 9.39 -25.15
C ARG A 207 -4.74 10.91 -25.00
N GLU A 208 -5.40 11.50 -24.01
CA GLU A 208 -5.49 12.97 -23.87
C GLU A 208 -4.24 13.59 -23.23
N LEU A 209 -3.59 12.88 -22.29
CA LEU A 209 -2.35 13.31 -21.65
C LEU A 209 -1.10 12.78 -22.37
N GLY A 210 -1.25 11.87 -23.34
CA GLY A 210 -0.19 11.41 -24.22
C GLY A 210 0.82 10.49 -23.54
N PHE A 211 0.36 9.42 -22.91
CA PHE A 211 1.20 8.31 -22.41
C PHE A 211 0.68 6.95 -22.91
N ARG A 212 1.48 5.89 -22.76
CA ARG A 212 1.13 4.54 -23.24
C ARG A 212 0.63 3.69 -22.09
N LEU A 213 -0.34 2.83 -22.38
CA LEU A 213 -0.75 1.76 -21.47
C LEU A 213 0.02 0.48 -21.83
N PRO A 214 0.20 -0.46 -20.88
CA PRO A 214 0.72 -1.77 -21.21
C PRO A 214 -0.14 -2.43 -22.30
N GLY A 215 0.52 -3.10 -23.24
CA GLY A 215 -0.12 -3.91 -24.28
C GLY A 215 -0.52 -5.29 -23.77
#